data_AF-A0A7C3MZS3-F1
#
_entry.id   AF-A0A7C3MZS3-F1
#
_cell.length_a   1.000
_cell.length_b   1.000
_cell.length_c   1.000
_cell.angle_alpha   90.00
_cell.angle_beta   90.00
_cell.angle_gamma   90.00
#
_symmetry.space_group_name_H-M   'P 1'
#
loop_
_entity.id
_entity.type
_entity.pdbx_description
1 polymer ?
#
loop_
_entity_poly.entity_id
_entity_poly.type
_entity_poly.pdbx_seq_one_letter_code
_entity_poly.pdbx_strand_id
1 'polypeptide(L)'
;MKTRSFLTAVIMVLWLVLPNSSFTLDLYEDFSGTSIDLTRWRWGEFIREIRDFGGDKKLLLARSHISPLAIGSYNNSQTNNLSFADPNSVSSIEATVTLLEGSVSGAGTARARLAGRWYNDGTPGGGFAGDIWAEINLWAAPGVLKGWWYVGKYTGESDTTLTQLAAGDFTQPITMGVPYTLYLG
;
A
#
# COMPACT_ATOMS: atom_id res chain seq x y z
N MET A 1 44.08 71.24 -3.22
CA MET A 1 43.04 72.09 -2.61
C MET A 1 41.71 71.33 -2.69
N LYS A 2 41.03 71.16 -1.54
CA LYS A 2 39.75 70.49 -1.22
C LYS A 2 38.77 70.08 -2.36
N THR A 3 38.27 68.85 -2.28
CA THR A 3 36.85 68.43 -2.43
C THR A 3 36.73 66.99 -1.91
N ARG A 4 36.42 66.77 -0.61
CA ARG A 4 35.10 66.64 0.02
C ARG A 4 34.29 65.39 -0.40
N SER A 5 34.35 64.38 0.48
CA SER A 5 33.20 63.77 1.17
C SER A 5 31.99 63.38 0.31
N PHE A 6 31.93 62.13 -0.17
CA PHE A 6 30.65 61.53 -0.60
C PHE A 6 30.60 59.99 -0.56
N LEU A 7 31.46 59.30 0.22
CA LEU A 7 31.47 57.82 0.22
C LEU A 7 31.12 57.14 1.55
N THR A 8 30.82 57.90 2.61
CA THR A 8 30.54 57.29 3.93
C THR A 8 29.06 57.24 4.30
N ALA A 9 28.16 57.88 3.53
CA ALA A 9 26.72 57.87 3.81
C ALA A 9 25.96 56.70 3.15
N VAL A 10 26.48 56.10 2.07
CA VAL A 10 25.74 55.08 1.30
C VAL A 10 25.86 53.68 1.90
N ILE A 11 26.96 53.37 2.61
CA ILE A 11 27.15 52.04 3.22
C ILE A 11 26.38 51.90 4.55
N MET A 12 26.15 53.00 5.28
CA MET A 12 25.41 52.97 6.56
C MET A 12 23.89 52.93 6.39
N VAL A 13 23.36 53.38 5.24
CA VAL A 13 21.91 53.32 4.95
C VAL A 13 21.50 51.96 4.40
N LEU A 14 22.38 51.21 3.73
CA LEU A 14 22.04 49.90 3.17
C LEU A 14 21.88 48.78 4.21
N TRP A 15 22.36 48.97 5.45
CA TRP A 15 22.17 48.02 6.55
C TRP A 15 20.91 48.28 7.40
N LEU A 16 20.26 49.43 7.21
CA LEU A 16 19.10 49.85 8.01
C LEU A 16 17.74 49.56 7.35
N VAL A 17 17.73 48.97 6.15
CA VAL A 17 16.50 48.69 5.39
C VAL A 17 16.38 47.23 4.96
N LEU A 18 17.22 46.34 5.50
CA LEU A 18 16.93 44.91 5.40
C LEU A 18 15.85 44.62 6.44
N PRO A 19 14.61 44.27 6.04
CA PRO A 19 13.61 43.85 7.01
C PRO A 19 14.22 42.69 7.79
N ASN A 20 14.25 42.82 9.12
CA ASN A 20 14.45 41.69 10.00
C ASN A 20 13.37 40.69 9.63
N SER A 21 13.71 39.72 8.79
CA SER A 21 12.81 38.66 8.40
C SER A 21 12.71 37.77 9.63
N SER A 22 11.78 38.10 10.51
CA SER A 22 11.42 37.26 11.64
C SER A 22 10.76 36.01 11.06
N PHE A 23 11.51 34.92 11.03
CA PHE A 23 10.91 33.62 10.80
C PHE A 23 10.11 33.25 12.05
N THR A 24 8.81 33.05 11.89
CA THR A 24 7.96 32.47 12.93
C THR A 24 7.88 30.98 12.64
N LEU A 25 8.35 30.17 13.60
CA LEU A 25 8.16 28.73 13.55
C LEU A 25 6.80 28.44 14.17
N ASP A 26 5.79 28.22 13.33
CA ASP A 26 4.52 27.71 13.80
C ASP A 26 4.64 26.22 14.07
N LEU A 27 4.21 25.79 15.26
CA LEU A 27 4.19 24.39 15.64
C LEU A 27 3.22 23.65 14.72
N TYR A 28 3.77 22.84 13.81
CA TYR A 28 2.97 22.10 12.83
C TYR A 28 2.13 21.00 13.48
N GLU A 29 2.72 20.26 14.43
CA GLU A 29 2.08 19.19 15.21
C GLU A 29 2.87 18.97 16.50
N ASP A 30 2.17 18.70 17.61
CA ASP A 30 2.77 18.45 18.93
C ASP A 30 2.53 17.04 19.45
N PHE A 31 1.73 16.23 18.73
CA PHE A 31 1.40 14.84 19.07
C PHE A 31 0.75 14.67 20.45
N SER A 32 0.11 15.72 20.97
CA SER A 32 -0.59 15.67 22.26
C SER A 32 -1.90 14.86 22.22
N GLY A 33 -2.43 14.58 21.03
CA GLY A 33 -3.63 13.78 20.81
C GLY A 33 -3.44 12.27 21.03
N THR A 34 -4.55 11.55 21.21
CA THR A 34 -4.57 10.08 21.31
C THR A 34 -4.40 9.37 19.96
N SER A 35 -4.35 10.12 18.86
CA SER A 35 -4.19 9.64 17.48
C SER A 35 -3.48 10.66 16.61
N ILE A 36 -2.83 10.21 15.53
CA ILE A 36 -2.24 11.08 14.51
C ILE A 36 -3.33 11.91 13.81
N ASP A 37 -3.10 13.21 13.63
CA ASP A 37 -3.99 14.09 12.85
C ASP A 37 -3.91 13.76 11.35
N LEU A 38 -4.98 13.16 10.83
CA LEU A 38 -5.10 12.74 9.43
C LEU A 38 -5.29 13.91 8.43
N THR A 39 -5.51 15.14 8.91
CA THR A 39 -5.51 16.34 8.07
C THR A 39 -4.09 16.84 7.79
N ARG A 40 -3.14 16.54 8.69
CA ARG A 40 -1.73 16.95 8.61
C ARG A 40 -0.84 15.83 8.09
N TRP A 41 -1.08 14.61 8.54
CA TRP A 41 -0.26 13.45 8.24
C TRP A 41 -1.05 12.44 7.40
N ARG A 42 -0.39 11.90 6.39
CA ARG A 42 -0.94 10.83 5.55
C ARG A 42 0.05 9.66 5.54
N TRP A 43 -0.51 8.46 5.44
CA TRP A 43 0.19 7.19 5.24
C TRP A 43 0.94 6.66 6.47
N GLY A 44 0.42 5.57 7.05
CA GLY A 44 1.19 4.75 7.98
C GLY A 44 2.24 3.93 7.23
N GLU A 45 3.42 3.74 7.83
CA GLU A 45 4.49 2.90 7.30
C GLU A 45 4.02 1.43 7.25
N PHE A 46 4.43 0.68 6.22
CA PHE A 46 4.27 -0.77 6.25
C PHE A 46 5.35 -1.38 7.14
N ILE A 47 4.95 -1.98 8.25
CA ILE A 47 5.85 -2.77 9.09
C ILE A 47 5.92 -4.18 8.51
N ARG A 48 7.15 -4.65 8.29
CA ARG A 48 7.47 -6.06 8.05
C ARG A 48 8.46 -6.51 9.10
N GLU A 49 8.02 -7.36 10.00
CA GLU A 49 8.89 -7.86 11.07
C GLU A 49 8.45 -9.25 11.53
N ILE A 50 9.35 -9.95 12.20
CA ILE A 50 9.03 -11.24 12.82
C ILE A 50 8.63 -10.94 14.27
N ARG A 51 7.40 -11.29 14.66
CA ARG A 51 6.92 -11.17 16.04
C ARG A 51 6.62 -12.52 16.66
N ASP A 52 6.65 -12.55 17.99
CA ASP A 52 6.15 -13.67 18.77
C ASP A 52 4.63 -13.64 18.88
N PHE A 53 3.98 -14.77 18.61
CA PHE A 53 2.55 -14.96 18.77
C PHE A 53 2.31 -16.24 19.56
N GLY A 54 2.32 -16.15 20.89
CA GLY A 54 2.06 -17.28 21.77
C GLY A 54 3.16 -18.34 21.75
N GLY A 55 4.43 -17.93 21.57
CA GLY A 55 5.58 -18.83 21.48
C GLY A 55 6.04 -19.12 20.04
N ASP A 56 5.22 -18.80 19.04
CA ASP A 56 5.57 -19.00 17.63
C ASP A 56 6.06 -17.70 16.99
N LYS A 57 7.18 -17.75 16.25
CA LYS A 57 7.61 -16.64 15.41
C LYS A 57 6.80 -16.59 14.12
N LYS A 58 6.12 -15.47 13.87
CA LYS A 58 5.34 -15.25 12.65
C LYS A 58 5.77 -13.96 11.97
N LEU A 59 5.78 -13.97 10.64
CA LEU A 59 5.96 -12.76 9.86
C LEU A 59 4.71 -11.91 9.99
N LEU A 60 4.87 -10.70 10.53
CA LEU A 60 3.84 -9.69 10.56
C LEU A 60 4.00 -8.77 9.35
N LEU A 61 2.90 -8.61 8.61
CA LEU A 61 2.74 -7.55 7.63
C LEU A 61 1.66 -6.60 8.16
N ALA A 62 2.10 -5.54 8.83
CA ALA A 62 1.22 -4.56 9.46
C ALA A 62 1.42 -3.17 8.85
N ARG A 63 0.57 -2.23 9.26
CA ARG A 63 0.92 -0.80 9.19
C ARG A 63 1.34 -0.34 10.57
N SER A 64 2.21 0.66 10.65
CA SER A 64 2.88 1.10 11.89
C SER A 64 1.97 1.65 12.98
N HIS A 65 0.67 1.76 12.72
CA HIS A 65 -0.29 2.21 13.72
C HIS A 65 -0.85 1.03 14.52
N ILE A 66 -0.54 1.03 15.82
CA ILE A 66 -0.88 -0.01 16.80
C ILE A 66 -2.39 -0.01 17.14
N SER A 67 -3.14 0.99 16.70
CA SER A 67 -4.59 0.98 16.81
C SER A 67 -5.22 0.57 15.46
N PRO A 68 -5.79 -0.65 15.35
CA PRO A 68 -6.41 -1.16 14.11
C PRO A 68 -7.66 -0.38 13.67
N LEU A 69 -8.06 0.69 14.37
CA LEU A 69 -9.33 1.39 14.16
C LEU A 69 -9.23 2.84 13.66
N ALA A 70 -8.05 3.36 13.30
CA ALA A 70 -7.89 4.80 13.03
C ALA A 70 -7.46 5.19 11.60
N ILE A 71 -7.85 4.41 10.58
CA ILE A 71 -7.91 4.95 9.21
C ILE A 71 -9.37 4.87 8.75
N GLY A 72 -10.12 5.94 9.00
CA GLY A 72 -11.55 6.05 8.67
C GLY A 72 -11.85 6.17 7.17
N SER A 73 -10.84 6.44 6.33
CA SER A 73 -10.99 6.39 4.87
C SER A 73 -9.64 6.17 4.18
N TYR A 74 -9.63 5.36 3.12
CA TYR A 74 -8.50 5.27 2.20
C TYR A 74 -8.83 6.10 0.96
N ASN A 75 -8.02 7.13 0.69
CA ASN A 75 -8.12 7.97 -0.50
C ASN A 75 -7.49 7.32 -1.75
N ASN A 76 -6.80 6.17 -1.59
CA ASN A 76 -6.10 5.46 -2.65
C ASN A 76 -6.00 3.94 -2.37
N SER A 77 -5.71 3.16 -3.41
CA SER A 77 -5.44 1.72 -3.30
C SER A 77 -4.12 1.47 -2.58
N GLN A 78 -4.11 0.54 -1.63
CA GLN A 78 -2.95 0.18 -0.82
C GLN A 78 -2.79 -1.33 -0.84
N THR A 79 -1.62 -1.82 -1.26
CA THR A 79 -1.34 -3.26 -1.33
C THR A 79 0.01 -3.55 -0.67
N ASN A 80 0.04 -4.50 0.26
CA ASN A 80 1.28 -5.01 0.84
C ASN A 80 1.50 -6.43 0.31
N ASN A 81 2.45 -6.58 -0.62
CA ASN A 81 2.79 -7.86 -1.22
C ASN A 81 4.12 -8.39 -0.65
N LEU A 82 4.24 -9.72 -0.62
CA LEU A 82 5.50 -10.42 -0.39
C LEU A 82 5.72 -11.40 -1.54
N SER A 83 6.70 -11.09 -2.40
CA SER A 83 7.06 -11.94 -3.53
C SER A 83 8.06 -13.01 -3.12
N PHE A 84 8.01 -14.17 -3.77
CA PHE A 84 9.07 -15.17 -3.67
C PHE A 84 10.38 -14.61 -4.23
N ALA A 85 11.51 -14.99 -3.62
CA ALA A 85 12.84 -14.57 -4.07
C ALA A 85 13.17 -15.15 -5.46
N ASP A 86 12.78 -16.39 -5.69
CA ASP A 86 12.84 -17.05 -6.99
C ASP A 86 11.44 -17.58 -7.34
N PRO A 87 10.58 -16.78 -8.00
CA PRO A 87 9.25 -17.23 -8.36
C PRO A 87 9.25 -18.33 -9.44
N ASN A 88 10.35 -18.49 -10.19
CA ASN A 88 10.41 -19.48 -11.28
C ASN A 88 10.57 -20.92 -10.78
N SER A 89 11.03 -21.12 -9.54
CA SER A 89 11.09 -22.45 -8.90
C SER A 89 9.79 -22.83 -8.18
N VAL A 90 8.79 -21.96 -8.17
CA VAL A 90 7.52 -22.18 -7.50
C VAL A 90 6.50 -22.74 -8.49
N SER A 91 6.06 -23.98 -8.26
CA SER A 91 5.02 -24.65 -9.05
C SER A 91 3.64 -24.64 -8.40
N SER A 92 3.54 -24.26 -7.13
CA SER A 92 2.27 -24.09 -6.42
C SER A 92 2.47 -23.23 -5.17
N ILE A 93 1.39 -22.59 -4.72
CA ILE A 93 1.34 -21.76 -3.51
C ILE A 93 0.12 -22.17 -2.71
N GLU A 94 0.32 -22.46 -1.43
CA GLU A 94 -0.75 -22.74 -0.48
C GLU A 94 -0.63 -21.82 0.74
N ALA A 95 -1.77 -21.34 1.25
CA ALA A 95 -1.83 -20.65 2.52
C ALA A 95 -3.14 -20.93 3.25
N THR A 96 -3.05 -21.17 4.56
CA THR A 96 -4.22 -21.11 5.46
C THR A 96 -4.46 -19.67 5.86
N VAL A 97 -5.60 -19.12 5.46
CA VAL A 97 -5.98 -17.73 5.69
C VAL A 97 -7.19 -17.69 6.62
N THR A 98 -7.05 -16.97 7.73
CA THR A 98 -8.15 -16.66 8.64
C THR A 98 -8.38 -15.15 8.63
N LEU A 99 -9.59 -14.73 8.29
CA LEU A 99 -9.99 -13.33 8.42
C LEU A 99 -10.46 -13.10 9.85
N LEU A 100 -9.77 -12.27 10.63
CA LEU A 100 -10.14 -12.04 12.03
C LEU A 100 -11.18 -10.92 12.15
N GLU A 101 -10.93 -9.82 11.45
CA GLU A 101 -11.75 -8.61 11.47
C GLU A 101 -11.71 -7.95 10.09
N GLY A 102 -12.74 -7.19 9.76
CA GLY A 102 -12.79 -6.43 8.53
C GLY A 102 -13.93 -5.43 8.54
N SER A 103 -13.67 -4.24 8.03
CA SER A 103 -14.67 -3.20 7.81
C SER A 103 -14.40 -2.54 6.46
N VAL A 104 -15.42 -2.53 5.61
CA VAL A 104 -15.36 -1.88 4.30
C VAL A 104 -16.61 -1.03 4.15
N SER A 105 -16.40 0.25 3.85
CA SER A 105 -17.46 1.26 3.71
C SER A 105 -17.32 2.03 2.40
N GLY A 106 -18.39 2.73 1.99
CA GLY A 106 -18.38 3.56 0.78
C GLY A 106 -18.19 2.74 -0.50
N ALA A 107 -17.17 3.07 -1.30
CA ALA A 107 -16.78 2.32 -2.50
C ALA A 107 -15.49 1.48 -2.29
N GLY A 108 -15.09 1.28 -1.04
CA GLY A 108 -13.87 0.55 -0.70
C GLY A 108 -13.94 -0.93 -1.07
N THR A 109 -12.78 -1.54 -1.23
CA THR A 109 -12.64 -3.00 -1.31
C THR A 109 -11.40 -3.43 -0.53
N ALA A 110 -11.41 -4.65 -0.02
CA ALA A 110 -10.26 -5.26 0.65
C ALA A 110 -10.11 -6.72 0.21
N ARG A 111 -8.90 -7.24 0.25
CA ARG A 111 -8.65 -8.66 -0.07
C ARG A 111 -7.41 -9.21 0.62
N ALA A 112 -7.51 -10.47 1.02
CA ALA A 112 -6.35 -11.35 1.20
C ALA A 112 -6.19 -12.17 -0.08
N ARG A 113 -4.98 -12.21 -0.66
CA ARG A 113 -4.76 -12.73 -2.01
C ARG A 113 -3.53 -13.63 -2.10
N LEU A 114 -3.68 -14.78 -2.74
CA LEU A 114 -2.59 -15.50 -3.40
C LEU A 114 -2.68 -15.24 -4.90
N ALA A 115 -1.57 -14.88 -5.53
CA ALA A 115 -1.56 -14.57 -6.95
C ALA A 115 -0.16 -14.66 -7.55
N GLY A 116 -0.11 -14.83 -8.87
CA GLY A 116 1.13 -14.85 -9.61
C GLY A 116 0.92 -14.93 -11.11
N ARG A 117 2.05 -14.85 -11.82
CA ARG A 117 2.17 -15.22 -13.23
C ARG A 117 2.75 -16.62 -13.28
N TRP A 118 2.08 -17.53 -13.98
CA TRP A 118 2.34 -18.97 -13.87
C TRP A 118 3.08 -19.52 -15.09
N TYR A 119 2.64 -19.13 -16.27
CA TYR A 119 3.28 -19.51 -17.52
C TYR A 119 3.02 -18.46 -18.59
N ASN A 120 3.81 -18.51 -19.66
CA ASN A 120 3.59 -17.74 -20.88
C ASN A 120 3.01 -18.66 -21.95
N ASP A 121 1.97 -18.23 -22.64
CA ASP A 121 1.29 -19.05 -23.66
C ASP A 121 2.01 -19.07 -25.03
N GLY A 122 3.18 -18.46 -25.13
CA GLY A 122 3.99 -18.38 -26.35
C GLY A 122 3.62 -17.20 -27.26
N THR A 123 2.74 -16.29 -26.82
CA THR A 123 2.45 -15.06 -27.56
C THR A 123 3.75 -14.27 -27.79
N PRO A 124 4.13 -13.98 -29.05
CA PRO A 124 5.32 -13.18 -29.32
C PRO A 124 5.21 -11.77 -28.75
N GLY A 125 6.29 -11.27 -28.15
CA GLY A 125 6.37 -9.93 -27.59
C GLY A 125 7.42 -9.83 -26.48
N GLY A 126 7.61 -8.63 -25.95
CA GLY A 126 8.40 -8.39 -24.75
C GLY A 126 7.55 -8.27 -23.48
N GLY A 127 8.23 -8.06 -22.34
CA GLY A 127 7.59 -7.78 -21.07
C GLY A 127 6.69 -8.92 -20.61
N PHE A 128 5.39 -8.63 -20.47
CA PHE A 128 4.38 -9.55 -19.96
C PHE A 128 3.53 -10.19 -21.06
N ALA A 129 3.77 -9.89 -22.35
CA ALA A 129 2.91 -10.37 -23.42
C ALA A 129 2.83 -11.91 -23.41
N GLY A 130 1.61 -12.46 -23.29
CA GLY A 130 1.39 -13.91 -23.20
C GLY A 130 1.39 -14.49 -21.79
N ASP A 131 1.79 -13.73 -20.77
CA ASP A 131 1.80 -14.22 -19.38
C ASP A 131 0.37 -14.49 -18.90
N ILE A 132 0.19 -15.63 -18.25
CA ILE A 132 -1.05 -16.04 -17.61
C ILE A 132 -0.99 -15.72 -16.13
N TRP A 133 -1.83 -14.78 -15.72
CA TRP A 133 -2.08 -14.42 -14.35
C TRP A 133 -3.18 -15.30 -13.76
N ALA A 134 -2.97 -15.79 -12.55
CA ALA A 134 -4.03 -16.41 -11.76
C ALA A 134 -4.02 -15.88 -10.32
N GLU A 135 -5.20 -15.67 -9.77
CA GLU A 135 -5.38 -15.25 -8.39
C GLU A 135 -6.59 -15.87 -7.71
N ILE A 136 -6.44 -16.04 -6.39
CA ILE A 136 -7.50 -16.43 -5.47
C ILE A 136 -7.53 -15.39 -4.35
N ASN A 137 -8.74 -14.93 -4.05
CA ASN A 137 -9.00 -13.87 -3.10
C ASN A 137 -10.05 -14.29 -2.08
N LEU A 138 -9.81 -13.97 -0.81
CA LEU A 138 -10.91 -13.65 0.11
C LEU A 138 -11.17 -12.16 -0.01
N TRP A 139 -12.26 -11.80 -0.68
CA TRP A 139 -12.57 -10.43 -1.10
C TRP A 139 -13.75 -9.85 -0.32
N ALA A 140 -13.63 -8.59 0.04
CA ALA A 140 -14.62 -7.84 0.80
C ALA A 140 -14.97 -6.51 0.12
N ALA A 141 -16.26 -6.19 0.16
CA ALA A 141 -16.85 -4.91 -0.20
C ALA A 141 -17.99 -4.61 0.80
N PRO A 142 -18.61 -3.41 0.76
CA PRO A 142 -19.71 -3.09 1.68
C PRO A 142 -20.83 -4.13 1.58
N GLY A 143 -21.09 -4.83 2.69
CA GLY A 143 -22.11 -5.89 2.77
C GLY A 143 -21.77 -7.20 2.05
N VAL A 144 -20.56 -7.36 1.50
CA VAL A 144 -20.16 -8.56 0.76
C VAL A 144 -18.82 -9.08 1.28
N LEU A 145 -18.79 -10.36 1.63
CA LEU A 145 -17.57 -11.11 1.92
C LEU A 145 -17.65 -12.45 1.19
N LYS A 146 -16.70 -12.71 0.29
CA LYS A 146 -16.73 -13.90 -0.56
C LYS A 146 -15.34 -14.39 -0.96
N GLY A 147 -15.26 -15.65 -1.34
CA GLY A 147 -14.14 -16.19 -2.08
C GLY A 147 -14.32 -15.88 -3.56
N TRP A 148 -13.28 -15.44 -4.24
CA TRP A 148 -13.31 -15.16 -5.67
C TRP A 148 -11.99 -15.56 -6.35
N TRP A 149 -12.07 -16.08 -7.56
CA TRP A 149 -10.91 -16.46 -8.37
C TRP A 149 -10.96 -15.79 -9.75
N TYR A 150 -9.77 -15.61 -10.33
CA TYR A 150 -9.60 -14.99 -11.64
C TYR A 150 -8.40 -15.56 -12.36
N VAL A 151 -8.56 -15.73 -13.67
CA VAL A 151 -7.50 -16.07 -14.61
C VAL A 151 -7.55 -15.08 -15.77
N GLY A 152 -6.41 -14.48 -16.08
CA GLY A 152 -6.29 -13.51 -17.17
C GLY A 152 -4.98 -13.64 -17.92
N LYS A 153 -4.99 -13.15 -19.15
CA LYS A 153 -3.84 -13.12 -20.05
C LYS A 153 -3.39 -11.68 -20.28
N TYR A 154 -2.10 -11.42 -20.13
CA TYR A 154 -1.50 -10.15 -20.52
C TYR A 154 -1.40 -10.05 -22.04
N THR A 155 -1.92 -8.95 -22.61
CA THR A 155 -2.00 -8.76 -24.06
C THR A 155 -0.86 -7.94 -24.66
N GLY A 156 0.02 -7.39 -23.82
CA GLY A 156 1.11 -6.54 -24.26
C GLY A 156 2.22 -6.49 -23.25
N GLU A 157 3.19 -5.60 -23.49
CA GLU A 157 4.42 -5.54 -22.71
C GLU A 157 4.25 -4.90 -21.31
N SER A 158 3.06 -4.35 -20.99
CA SER A 158 2.77 -3.76 -19.69
C SER A 158 2.02 -4.73 -18.77
N ASP A 159 2.21 -4.56 -17.46
CA ASP A 159 1.52 -5.31 -16.40
C ASP A 159 0.12 -4.75 -16.08
N THR A 160 -0.38 -3.84 -16.89
CA THR A 160 -1.61 -3.09 -16.61
C THR A 160 -2.84 -3.64 -17.30
N THR A 161 -2.68 -4.43 -18.37
CA THR A 161 -3.78 -4.87 -19.23
C THR A 161 -3.89 -6.38 -19.27
N LEU A 162 -4.95 -6.90 -18.66
CA LEU A 162 -5.31 -8.31 -18.65
C LEU A 162 -6.62 -8.52 -19.41
N THR A 163 -6.62 -9.44 -20.36
CA THR A 163 -7.86 -10.01 -20.90
C THR A 163 -8.30 -11.12 -19.97
N GLN A 164 -9.51 -11.01 -19.41
CA GLN A 164 -10.08 -12.08 -18.59
C GLN A 164 -10.29 -13.33 -19.44
N LEU A 165 -9.73 -14.45 -18.99
CA LEU A 165 -9.98 -15.78 -19.57
C LEU A 165 -11.15 -16.45 -18.83
N ALA A 166 -11.13 -16.38 -17.50
CA ALA A 166 -12.17 -16.94 -16.65
C ALA A 166 -12.16 -16.27 -15.27
N ALA A 167 -13.31 -16.22 -14.61
CA ALA A 167 -13.43 -15.75 -13.23
C ALA A 167 -14.68 -16.33 -12.59
N GLY A 168 -14.73 -16.35 -11.26
CA GLY A 168 -15.92 -16.84 -10.58
C GLY A 168 -15.86 -16.69 -9.06
N ASP A 169 -17.02 -16.77 -8.45
CA ASP A 169 -17.17 -16.84 -7.01
C ASP A 169 -17.02 -18.30 -6.56
N PHE A 170 -16.38 -18.51 -5.41
CA PHE A 170 -16.46 -19.80 -4.73
C PHE A 170 -17.85 -19.96 -4.10
N THR A 171 -18.37 -21.19 -4.10
CA THR A 171 -19.69 -21.49 -3.51
C THR A 171 -19.67 -21.54 -1.99
N GLN A 172 -18.50 -21.77 -1.38
CA GLN A 172 -18.32 -21.77 0.06
C GLN A 172 -18.42 -20.34 0.61
N PRO A 173 -19.36 -20.05 1.53
CA PRO A 173 -19.43 -18.76 2.19
C PRO A 173 -18.18 -18.48 3.04
N ILE A 174 -17.72 -17.23 3.04
CA ILE A 174 -16.58 -16.78 3.83
C ILE A 174 -17.07 -16.13 5.11
N THR A 175 -16.52 -16.57 6.24
CA THR A 175 -16.91 -16.14 7.60
C THR A 175 -15.68 -15.72 8.39
N MET A 176 -15.78 -14.66 9.18
CA MET A 176 -14.70 -14.23 10.08
C MET A 176 -14.39 -15.32 11.13
N GLY A 177 -13.12 -15.42 11.53
CA GLY A 177 -12.61 -16.40 12.49
C GLY A 177 -12.43 -17.82 11.95
N VAL A 178 -12.93 -18.11 10.74
CA VAL A 178 -12.83 -19.44 10.12
C VAL A 178 -11.56 -19.51 9.24
N PRO A 179 -10.73 -20.55 9.37
CA PRO A 179 -9.60 -20.76 8.49
C PRO A 179 -10.04 -21.32 7.13
N TYR A 180 -9.46 -20.80 6.06
CA TYR A 180 -9.65 -21.27 4.68
C TYR A 180 -8.30 -21.58 4.05
N THR A 181 -8.19 -22.70 3.35
CA THR A 181 -7.03 -22.99 2.51
C THR A 181 -7.21 -22.33 1.15
N LEU A 182 -6.30 -21.44 0.80
CA LEU A 182 -6.15 -20.95 -0.57
C LEU A 182 -5.02 -21.75 -1.23
N TYR A 183 -5.29 -22.30 -2.42
CA TYR A 183 -4.33 -23.10 -3.16
C TYR A 183 -4.34 -22.72 -4.65
N LEU A 184 -3.16 -22.42 -5.18
CA LEU A 184 -2.91 -22.19 -6.61
C LEU A 184 -1.76 -23.09 -7.05
N GLY A 185 -1.90 -23.79 -8.18
CA GLY A 185 -0.91 -24.68 -8.77
C GLY A 185 -1.37 -25.22 -10.11
#